data_AF-A0A661C2V0-F1
#
_entry.id   AF-A0A661C2V0-F1
#
_cell.length_a   1.000
_cell.length_b   1.000
_cell.length_c   1.000
_cell.angle_alpha   90.00
_cell.angle_beta   90.00
_cell.angle_gamma   90.00
#
_symmetry.space_group_name_H-M   'P 1'
#
loop_
_entity.id
_entity.type
_entity.pdbx_description
1 polymer ?
#
loop_
_entity_poly.entity_id
_entity_poly.type
_entity_poly.pdbx_seq_one_letter_code
_entity_poly.pdbx_strand_id
1 'polypeptide(L)' 'MYQKFQQRLKLLDAPDVEEALASSKIGLEKESLRVLPEGGISQTPHPAALGSPLRNPQITTDFSEALVELVT' A
#
# COMPACT_ATOMS: atom_id res chain seq x y z
N MET A 1 -0.20 -23.04 28.23
CA MET A 1 -0.38 -23.16 26.76
C MET A 1 0.22 -21.98 25.97
N TYR A 2 0.33 -20.76 26.52
CA TYR A 2 0.85 -19.59 25.77
C TYR A 2 2.12 -18.96 26.38
N GLN A 3 2.99 -19.75 27.01
CA GLN A 3 4.18 -19.24 27.72
C GLN A 3 5.10 -18.41 26.80
N LYS A 4 5.26 -18.83 25.55
CA LYS A 4 6.06 -18.11 24.54
C LYS A 4 5.44 -16.77 24.11
N PHE A 5 4.12 -16.69 24.02
CA PHE A 5 3.42 -15.43 23.73
C PHE A 5 3.58 -14.46 24.90
N GLN A 6 3.38 -14.92 26.13
CA GLN A 6 3.55 -14.12 27.34
C GLN A 6 5.00 -13.61 27.50
N GLN A 7 6.00 -14.45 27.18
CA GLN A 7 7.39 -14.02 27.15
C GLN A 7 7.64 -12.91 26.12
N ARG A 8 7.07 -13.01 24.91
CA ARG A 8 7.23 -12.00 23.86
C ARG A 8 6.52 -10.70 24.19
N LEU A 9 5.33 -10.77 24.80
CA LEU A 9 4.58 -9.60 25.20
C LEU A 9 5.37 -8.76 26.20
N LYS A 10 6.02 -9.41 27.18
CA LYS A 10 6.91 -8.74 28.14
C LYS A 10 8.11 -8.03 27.52
N LEU A 11 8.56 -8.46 26.34
CA LEU A 11 9.66 -7.79 25.64
C LEU A 11 9.21 -6.47 25.01
N LEU A 12 7.90 -6.27 24.80
CA LEU A 12 7.36 -5.02 24.26
C LEU A 12 7.30 -3.91 25.32
N ASP A 13 7.38 -4.24 26.61
CA ASP A 13 7.43 -3.28 27.72
C ASP A 13 8.80 -2.57 27.82
N ALA A 14 9.78 -2.97 27.01
CA ALA A 14 11.09 -2.35 26.99
C ALA A 14 10.96 -0.94 26.35
N PRO A 15 11.48 0.13 26.98
CA PRO A 15 11.27 1.51 26.51
C PRO A 15 11.72 1.79 25.07
N ASP A 16 12.79 1.11 24.64
CA ASP A 16 13.31 1.18 23.27
C ASP A 16 12.35 0.54 22.26
N VAL A 17 11.65 -0.53 22.65
CA VAL A 17 10.65 -1.21 21.81
C VAL A 17 9.37 -0.38 21.75
N GLU A 18 8.93 0.20 22.87
CA GLU A 18 7.76 1.09 22.91
C GLU A 18 7.96 2.29 21.97
N GLU A 19 9.12 2.95 22.02
CA GLU A 19 9.46 4.08 21.15
C GLU A 19 9.54 3.67 19.68
N ALA A 20 10.11 2.50 19.38
CA ALA A 20 10.18 1.97 18.01
C ALA A 20 8.79 1.68 17.43
N LEU A 21 7.87 1.13 18.24
CA LEU A 21 6.49 0.89 17.84
C LEU A 21 5.74 2.22 17.61
N ALA A 22 5.92 3.20 18.50
CA ALA A 22 5.26 4.50 18.38
C ALA A 22 5.76 5.31 17.17
N SER A 23 7.02 5.17 16.78
CA SER A 23 7.65 5.89 15.66
C SER A 23 7.60 5.16 14.32
N SER A 24 6.93 3.99 14.28
CA SER A 24 6.81 3.16 13.09
C SER A 24 6.29 3.94 11.89
N LYS A 25 6.94 3.75 10.74
CA LYS A 25 6.51 4.34 9.47
C LYS A 25 5.62 3.33 8.75
N ILE A 26 4.54 3.83 8.16
CA ILE A 26 3.54 3.02 7.46
C ILE A 26 3.44 3.57 6.04
N GLY A 27 3.69 2.72 5.06
CA GLY A 27 3.34 2.95 3.67
C GLY A 27 2.05 2.21 3.33
N LEU A 28 1.28 2.75 2.41
CA LEU A 28 0.05 2.13 1.92
C LEU A 28 0.09 2.05 0.39
N GLU A 29 -0.32 0.89 -0.10
CA GLU A 29 -0.56 0.63 -1.52
C GLU A 29 -2.05 0.33 -1.69
N LYS A 30 -2.66 0.91 -2.73
CA LYS A 30 -4.06 0.66 -3.07
C LYS A 30 -4.24 0.50 -4.57
N GLU A 31 -4.72 -0.67 -4.96
CA GLU A 31 -5.07 -0.98 -6.33
C GLU A 31 -6.55 -0.77 -6.62
N SER A 32 -6.88 -0.28 -7.81
CA SER A 32 -8.26 -0.18 -8.31
C SER A 32 -8.31 -0.17 -9.84
N LEU A 33 -9.25 -0.91 -10.41
CA LEU A 33 -9.50 -0.89 -11.85
C LEU A 33 -10.15 0.42 -12.27
N ARG A 34 -9.65 1.02 -13.36
CA ARG A 34 -10.38 2.05 -14.11
C ARG A 34 -11.56 1.39 -14.81
N VAL A 35 -12.75 1.95 -14.63
CA VAL A 35 -13.99 1.41 -15.19
C VAL A 35 -14.73 2.45 -16.02
N LEU A 36 -15.52 1.96 -16.97
CA LEU A 36 -16.51 2.73 -17.72
C LEU A 36 -17.76 2.96 -16.84
N PRO A 37 -18.57 4.00 -17.12
CA PRO A 37 -19.82 4.25 -16.36
C PRO A 37 -20.78 3.05 -16.30
N GLU A 38 -20.79 2.22 -17.33
CA GLU A 38 -21.58 0.99 -17.44
C GLU A 38 -20.98 -0.22 -16.69
N GLY A 39 -19.82 -0.06 -16.05
CA GLY A 39 -19.18 -1.07 -15.20
C GLY A 39 -18.15 -1.98 -15.87
N GLY A 40 -17.85 -1.77 -17.16
CA GLY A 40 -16.78 -2.49 -17.87
C GLY A 40 -15.37 -1.96 -17.54
N ILE A 41 -14.34 -2.79 -17.68
CA ILE A 41 -12.94 -2.36 -17.51
C ILE A 41 -12.56 -1.39 -18.64
N SER A 42 -11.99 -0.24 -18.27
CA SER A 42 -11.54 0.76 -19.23
C SER A 42 -10.44 0.20 -20.13
N GLN A 43 -10.60 0.35 -21.44
CA GLN A 43 -9.60 0.00 -22.45
C GLN A 43 -8.77 1.21 -22.91
N THR A 44 -9.01 2.40 -22.33
CA THR A 44 -8.20 3.57 -22.67
C THR A 44 -6.81 3.43 -22.05
N PRO A 45 -5.76 4.02 -22.65
CA PRO A 45 -4.43 4.07 -22.04
C PRO A 45 -4.43 4.78 -20.67
N HIS A 46 -3.35 4.60 -19.92
CA HIS A 46 -3.08 5.32 -18.69
C HIS A 46 -3.25 6.84 -18.90
N PRO A 47 -3.98 7.55 -18.02
CA PRO A 47 -4.24 8.97 -18.21
C PRO A 47 -2.94 9.79 -18.24
N ALA A 48 -2.68 10.50 -19.34
CA ALA A 48 -1.45 11.30 -19.49
C ALA A 48 -1.25 12.36 -18.39
N ALA A 49 -2.35 12.85 -17.80
CA ALA A 49 -2.31 13.80 -16.68
C ALA A 49 -1.69 13.20 -15.39
N LEU A 50 -1.66 11.88 -15.26
CA LEU A 50 -1.02 11.17 -14.14
C LEU A 50 0.47 10.91 -14.40
N GLY A 51 0.99 11.32 -15.56
CA GLY A 51 2.39 11.17 -15.92
C GLY A 51 2.74 9.77 -16.43
N SER A 52 3.98 9.35 -16.19
CA SER A 52 4.47 8.04 -16.62
C SER A 52 4.30 7.04 -15.49
N PRO A 53 3.56 5.92 -15.68
CA PRO A 53 3.45 4.89 -14.65
C PRO A 53 4.81 4.30 -14.28
N LEU A 54 5.76 4.23 -15.23
CA LEU A 54 7.12 3.75 -14.97
C LEU A 54 7.96 4.63 -14.04
N ARG A 55 7.63 5.92 -13.88
CA ARG A 55 8.49 6.91 -13.19
C ARG A 55 7.78 7.74 -12.13
N ASN A 56 6.46 7.73 -12.08
CA ASN A 56 5.72 8.49 -11.09
C ASN A 56 5.86 7.79 -9.71
N PRO A 57 6.34 8.51 -8.67
CA PRO A 57 6.61 7.90 -7.36
C PRO A 57 5.36 7.57 -6.54
N GLN A 58 4.17 8.06 -6.92
CA GLN A 58 2.94 7.96 -6.12
C GLN A 58 1.79 7.27 -6.86
N ILE A 59 1.86 7.19 -8.19
CA ILE A 59 0.79 6.64 -9.03
C ILE A 59 1.41 5.80 -10.13
N THR A 60 1.12 4.50 -10.16
CA THR A 60 1.59 3.59 -11.20
C THR A 60 0.44 2.71 -11.71
N THR A 61 0.77 1.76 -12.58
CA THR A 61 -0.08 0.62 -12.92
C THR A 61 0.58 -0.66 -12.43
N ASP A 62 -0.20 -1.59 -11.90
CA ASP A 62 0.26 -2.94 -11.56
C ASP A 62 0.12 -3.86 -12.80
N PHE A 63 -0.47 -5.07 -12.69
CA PHE A 63 -0.49 -6.09 -13.74
C PHE A 63 -1.04 -5.61 -15.09
N SER A 64 -2.01 -4.68 -15.07
CA SER A 64 -2.67 -4.22 -16.30
C SER A 64 -2.65 -2.71 -16.42
N GLU A 65 -2.67 -2.22 -17.65
CA GLU A 65 -2.79 -0.79 -17.99
C GLU A 65 -4.00 -0.11 -17.32
N ALA A 66 -5.05 -0.88 -17.01
CA ALA A 66 -6.27 -0.38 -16.37
C ALA A 66 -6.24 -0.45 -14.85
N LEU A 67 -5.30 -1.19 -14.24
CA LEU A 67 -5.19 -1.36 -12.79
C LEU A 67 -4.26 -0.30 -12.22
N VAL A 68 -4.85 0.81 -11.76
CA VAL A 68 -4.09 1.90 -11.14
C VAL A 68 -3.73 1.52 -9.72
N GLU A 69 -2.49 1.78 -9.34
CA GLU A 69 -1.97 1.62 -8.00
C GLU A 69 -1.54 2.99 -7.45
N LEU A 70 -1.97 3.29 -6.21
CA LEU A 70 -1.57 4.48 -5.46
C LEU A 70 -0.61 4.07 -4.35
N VAL A 71 0.52 4.76 -4.23
CA VAL A 71 1.62 4.46 -3.29
C VAL A 71 1.95 5.70 -2.45
N THR A 72 2.19 5.53 -1.15
CA THR A 72 2.54 6.62 -0.20
C THR A 72 3.82 6.37 0.58
#